data_AF-A0A4Q2DWT1-F1
#
_entry.id   AF-A0A4Q2DWT1-F1
#
_cell.length_a   1.000
_cell.length_b   1.000
_cell.length_c   1.000
_cell.angle_alpha   90.00
_cell.angle_beta   90.00
_cell.angle_gamma   90.00
#
_symmetry.space_group_name_H-M   'P 1'
#
loop_
_entity.id
_entity.type
_entity.pdbx_description
1 polymer ?
#
loop_
_entity_poly.entity_id
_entity_poly.type
_entity_poly.pdbx_seq_one_letter_code
_entity_poly.pdbx_strand_id
1 'polypeptide(L)'
;MNYDIWGPWSPTVGPNAPLDDTCAAPANQAVSAVTAVRAWSGAGIPLNQLVLGVPGYGHSFRVRRANAFVNGTSALLAAYPAFDGADRPKGDAWDDGAGVDVCGVTNPDGGNFNFWGLIENGFLKQDGTPAAGISHRYDACSQTPYVYNATSEIMVSFDNAQSFAAKGSFIRSTGLKGFALWEAGGDYNDILLNSIRSAAKF
;
A
#
# COMPACT_ATOMS: atom_id res chain seq x y z
N MET A 1 8.25 -2.41 -11.25
CA MET A 1 7.60 -2.84 -10.01
C MET A 1 7.01 -1.61 -9.37
N ASN A 2 5.68 -1.48 -9.31
CA ASN A 2 5.00 -0.27 -8.80
C ASN A 2 4.53 -0.51 -7.36
N TYR A 3 5.48 -0.75 -6.48
CA TYR A 3 5.32 -0.95 -5.04
C TYR A 3 6.69 -0.72 -4.38
N ASP A 4 6.73 -0.68 -3.05
CA ASP A 4 7.87 -0.24 -2.24
C ASP A 4 8.32 1.19 -2.55
N ILE A 5 7.36 2.04 -2.94
CA ILE A 5 7.62 3.48 -3.11
C ILE A 5 7.68 4.16 -1.75
N TRP A 6 6.74 3.82 -0.86
CA TRP A 6 6.73 4.26 0.53
C TRP A 6 6.74 3.07 1.47
N GLY A 7 7.47 3.21 2.57
CA GLY A 7 7.62 2.18 3.59
C GLY A 7 8.32 2.73 4.83
N PRO A 8 8.81 1.87 5.73
CA PRO A 8 9.50 2.28 6.97
C PRO A 8 10.78 3.13 6.77
N TRP A 9 11.27 3.26 5.54
CA TRP A 9 12.39 4.11 5.13
C TRP A 9 11.94 5.54 4.74
N SER A 10 10.65 5.79 4.60
CA SER A 10 10.08 7.08 4.21
C SER A 10 10.01 8.05 5.39
N PRO A 11 9.94 9.38 5.14
CA PRO A 11 9.87 10.38 6.21
C PRO A 11 8.52 10.38 6.97
N THR A 12 7.46 9.90 6.33
CA THR A 12 6.10 9.80 6.88
C THR A 12 5.42 8.55 6.33
N VAL A 13 4.25 8.21 6.87
CA VAL A 13 3.39 7.20 6.24
C VAL A 13 3.00 7.70 4.86
N GLY A 14 3.03 6.82 3.86
CA GLY A 14 2.63 7.16 2.50
C GLY A 14 2.22 5.94 1.69
N PRO A 15 1.89 6.13 0.41
CA PRO A 15 1.34 5.06 -0.42
C PRO A 15 2.42 4.05 -0.84
N ASN A 16 2.27 2.77 -0.49
CA ASN A 16 3.21 1.72 -0.91
C ASN A 16 3.32 1.66 -2.46
N ALA A 17 2.19 1.72 -3.13
CA ALA A 17 2.05 1.51 -4.57
C ALA A 17 1.13 2.55 -5.24
N PRO A 18 1.50 3.84 -5.25
CA PRO A 18 0.64 4.90 -5.77
C PRO A 18 0.33 4.70 -7.25
N LEU A 19 -0.95 4.88 -7.63
CA LEU A 19 -1.34 4.97 -9.03
C LEU A 19 -0.87 6.29 -9.64
N ASP A 20 -1.14 7.40 -8.96
CA ASP A 20 -0.72 8.76 -9.30
C ASP A 20 -0.22 9.47 -8.03
N ASP A 21 0.57 10.51 -8.18
CA ASP A 21 1.04 11.37 -7.09
C ASP A 21 1.05 12.84 -7.48
N THR A 22 0.72 13.19 -8.72
CA THR A 22 0.79 14.56 -9.24
C THR A 22 -0.14 15.55 -8.55
N CYS A 23 -1.20 15.05 -7.90
CA CYS A 23 -2.13 15.83 -7.07
C CYS A 23 -1.71 15.95 -5.59
N ALA A 24 -0.65 15.27 -5.16
CA ALA A 24 -0.12 15.41 -3.82
C ALA A 24 0.72 16.69 -3.70
N ALA A 25 0.89 17.20 -2.48
CA ALA A 25 1.83 18.29 -2.23
C ALA A 25 3.25 17.87 -2.68
N PRO A 26 4.09 18.78 -3.20
CA PRO A 26 5.42 18.42 -3.73
C PRO A 26 6.30 17.62 -2.77
N ALA A 27 6.20 17.89 -1.46
CA ALA A 27 6.95 17.15 -0.43
C ALA A 27 6.52 15.68 -0.27
N ASN A 28 5.35 15.31 -0.81
CA ASN A 28 4.76 13.98 -0.74
C ASN A 28 4.72 13.29 -2.12
N GLN A 29 5.29 13.92 -3.15
CA GLN A 29 5.48 13.29 -4.46
C GLN A 29 6.75 12.45 -4.43
N ALA A 30 6.69 11.27 -5.04
CA ALA A 30 7.82 10.36 -5.15
C ALA A 30 7.87 9.86 -6.61
N VAL A 31 7.39 8.64 -6.83
CA VAL A 31 7.15 8.05 -8.15
C VAL A 31 5.82 7.30 -8.08
N SER A 32 5.13 7.20 -9.20
CA SER A 32 3.80 6.58 -9.31
C SER A 32 3.70 5.73 -10.58
N ALA A 33 2.65 4.92 -10.68
CA ALA A 33 2.41 4.11 -11.87
C ALA A 33 2.33 4.98 -13.13
N VAL A 34 1.62 6.11 -13.05
CA VAL A 34 1.45 7.07 -14.15
C VAL A 34 2.80 7.62 -14.61
N THR A 35 3.65 8.06 -13.68
CA THR A 35 4.96 8.64 -14.00
C THR A 35 5.93 7.58 -14.54
N ALA A 36 5.94 6.38 -13.94
CA ALA A 36 6.78 5.27 -14.38
C ALA A 36 6.41 4.76 -15.79
N VAL A 37 5.12 4.57 -16.07
CA VAL A 37 4.65 4.14 -17.40
C VAL A 37 5.01 5.18 -18.46
N ARG A 38 4.84 6.47 -18.16
CA ARG A 38 5.25 7.56 -19.06
C ARG A 38 6.75 7.51 -19.34
N ALA A 39 7.57 7.31 -18.31
CA ALA A 39 9.03 7.24 -18.48
C ALA A 39 9.46 6.06 -19.34
N TRP A 40 8.95 4.84 -19.07
CA TRP A 40 9.29 3.66 -19.85
C TRP A 40 8.80 3.72 -21.29
N SER A 41 7.60 4.24 -21.50
CA SER A 41 7.08 4.44 -22.86
C SER A 41 7.85 5.53 -23.60
N GLY A 42 8.22 6.62 -22.93
CA GLY A 42 9.06 7.69 -23.50
C GLY A 42 10.47 7.21 -23.87
N ALA A 43 10.98 6.19 -23.18
CA ALA A 43 12.23 5.51 -23.52
C ALA A 43 12.10 4.51 -24.69
N GLY A 44 10.89 4.35 -25.26
CA GLY A 44 10.63 3.53 -26.45
C GLY A 44 10.07 2.13 -26.17
N ILE A 45 9.75 1.79 -24.91
CA ILE A 45 9.10 0.50 -24.61
C ILE A 45 7.61 0.60 -24.98
N PRO A 46 7.08 -0.27 -25.88
CA PRO A 46 5.67 -0.26 -26.22
C PRO A 46 4.77 -0.53 -25.01
N LEU A 47 3.67 0.22 -24.88
CA LEU A 47 2.72 0.08 -23.76
C LEU A 47 2.19 -1.36 -23.64
N ASN A 48 1.91 -2.02 -24.76
CA ASN A 48 1.44 -3.40 -24.82
C ASN A 48 2.51 -4.46 -24.49
N GLN A 49 3.71 -4.04 -24.08
CA GLN A 49 4.75 -4.91 -23.52
C GLN A 49 5.00 -4.63 -22.02
N LEU A 50 4.44 -3.54 -21.48
CA LEU A 50 4.58 -3.18 -20.07
C LEU A 50 3.53 -3.89 -19.22
N VAL A 51 3.96 -4.42 -18.08
CA VAL A 51 3.12 -5.07 -17.06
C VAL A 51 3.19 -4.23 -15.78
N LEU A 52 2.03 -3.86 -15.23
CA LEU A 52 1.96 -3.11 -13.97
C LEU A 52 2.13 -4.04 -12.78
N GLY A 53 3.15 -3.83 -11.96
CA GLY A 53 3.29 -4.54 -10.69
C GLY A 53 2.26 -4.02 -9.67
N VAL A 54 1.58 -4.93 -8.96
CA VAL A 54 0.61 -4.58 -7.91
C VAL A 54 0.89 -5.39 -6.63
N PRO A 55 0.89 -4.79 -5.43
CA PRO A 55 1.19 -5.50 -4.20
C PRO A 55 -0.07 -6.11 -3.57
N GLY A 56 0.00 -7.37 -3.15
CA GLY A 56 -0.95 -8.03 -2.25
C GLY A 56 -0.63 -7.80 -0.77
N TYR A 57 0.15 -6.77 -0.45
CA TYR A 57 0.63 -6.44 0.88
C TYR A 57 0.73 -4.92 1.09
N GLY A 58 0.95 -4.52 2.34
CA GLY A 58 1.21 -3.15 2.76
C GLY A 58 2.25 -3.08 3.87
N HIS A 59 2.63 -1.84 4.20
CA HIS A 59 3.63 -1.53 5.22
C HIS A 59 2.95 -1.01 6.48
N SER A 60 3.37 -1.52 7.63
CA SER A 60 2.92 -1.06 8.94
C SER A 60 3.85 -0.01 9.53
N PHE A 61 3.26 0.88 10.34
CA PHE A 61 3.92 2.03 10.93
C PHE A 61 3.42 2.24 12.35
N ARG A 62 4.32 2.56 13.28
CA ARG A 62 3.94 3.05 14.62
C ARG A 62 3.55 4.52 14.54
N VAL A 63 2.25 4.79 14.46
CA VAL A 63 1.72 6.16 14.42
C VAL A 63 1.08 6.48 15.75
N ARG A 64 1.76 7.31 16.56
CA ARG A 64 1.22 7.80 17.83
C ARG A 64 -0.14 8.45 17.61
N ARG A 65 -1.09 8.22 18.51
CA ARG A 65 -2.47 8.72 18.38
C ARG A 65 -2.55 10.23 18.13
N ALA A 66 -1.62 11.00 18.69
CA ALA A 66 -1.52 12.46 18.47
C ALA A 66 -1.26 12.87 17.01
N ASN A 67 -0.66 11.98 16.20
CA ASN A 67 -0.30 12.23 14.81
C ASN A 67 -1.26 11.55 13.81
N ALA A 68 -2.05 10.57 14.25
CA ALA A 68 -2.83 9.72 13.35
C ALA A 68 -3.95 10.46 12.60
N PHE A 69 -4.47 11.53 13.17
CA PHE A 69 -5.64 12.26 12.65
C PHE A 69 -5.27 13.65 12.17
N VAL A 70 -6.07 14.20 11.25
CA VAL A 70 -5.97 15.61 10.85
C VAL A 70 -6.10 16.50 12.09
N ASN A 71 -5.28 17.55 12.17
CA ASN A 71 -5.25 18.42 13.35
C ASN A 71 -6.65 18.98 13.67
N GLY A 72 -7.07 18.86 14.92
CA GLY A 72 -8.39 19.30 15.40
C GLY A 72 -9.53 18.32 15.14
N THR A 73 -9.27 17.12 14.63
CA THR A 73 -10.29 16.05 14.47
C THR A 73 -9.78 14.70 14.97
N SER A 74 -10.72 13.82 15.33
CA SER A 74 -10.48 12.40 15.64
C SER A 74 -11.21 11.46 14.66
N ALA A 75 -11.80 12.02 13.60
CA ALA A 75 -12.63 11.28 12.65
C ALA A 75 -11.92 10.96 11.33
N LEU A 76 -10.93 11.78 10.93
CA LEU A 76 -10.25 11.65 9.64
C LEU A 76 -8.75 11.43 9.85
N LEU A 77 -8.23 10.32 9.31
CA LEU A 77 -6.79 10.05 9.32
C LEU A 77 -6.02 11.09 8.50
N ALA A 78 -4.87 11.50 9.02
CA ALA A 78 -3.94 12.34 8.28
C ALA A 78 -3.44 11.63 7.01
N ALA A 79 -3.05 12.39 5.99
CA ALA A 79 -2.66 11.86 4.68
C ALA A 79 -1.24 11.29 4.67
N TYR A 80 -0.36 11.94 5.41
CA TYR A 80 1.05 11.63 5.52
C TYR A 80 1.50 11.84 6.98
N PRO A 81 0.91 11.11 7.96
CA PRO A 81 1.25 11.29 9.37
C PRO A 81 2.70 10.93 9.66
N ALA A 82 3.28 11.62 10.63
CA ALA A 82 4.57 11.22 11.21
C ALA A 82 4.42 9.91 11.98
N PHE A 83 5.41 9.02 11.84
CA PHE A 83 5.51 7.76 12.57
C PHE A 83 6.82 7.70 13.37
N ASP A 84 6.88 6.79 14.33
CA ASP A 84 8.07 6.50 15.12
C ASP A 84 8.95 5.50 14.36
N GLY A 85 9.96 5.99 13.64
CA GLY A 85 10.82 5.14 12.80
C GLY A 85 11.74 4.18 13.56
N ALA A 86 11.88 4.37 14.88
CA ALA A 86 12.64 3.46 15.74
C ALA A 86 11.78 2.26 16.21
N ASP A 87 10.46 2.39 16.19
CA ASP A 87 9.50 1.34 16.53
C ASP A 87 8.87 0.80 15.24
N ARG A 88 9.44 -0.29 14.71
CA ARG A 88 8.86 -1.00 13.57
C ARG A 88 7.92 -2.08 14.08
N PRO A 89 6.59 -1.90 13.96
CA PRO A 89 5.66 -2.95 14.35
C PRO A 89 5.88 -4.17 13.46
N LYS A 90 5.89 -5.35 14.06
CA LYS A 90 5.85 -6.60 13.30
C LYS A 90 4.59 -6.67 12.45
N GLY A 91 4.76 -7.18 11.24
CA GLY A 91 3.73 -7.49 10.27
C GLY A 91 2.89 -8.72 10.61
N ASP A 92 2.38 -9.39 9.57
CA ASP A 92 1.63 -10.63 9.72
C ASP A 92 2.54 -11.86 10.01
N ALA A 93 1.97 -13.06 10.00
CA ALA A 93 2.68 -14.29 10.33
C ALA A 93 3.79 -14.67 9.33
N TRP A 94 3.78 -14.13 8.12
CA TRP A 94 4.82 -14.29 7.09
C TRP A 94 5.82 -13.13 7.10
N ASP A 95 5.67 -12.14 7.98
CA ASP A 95 6.63 -11.05 8.09
C ASP A 95 7.98 -11.53 8.61
N ASP A 96 9.03 -10.93 8.07
CA ASP A 96 10.40 -11.18 8.52
C ASP A 96 10.56 -10.68 9.96
N GLY A 97 10.99 -11.58 10.83
CA GLY A 97 11.30 -11.21 12.21
C GLY A 97 12.61 -10.41 12.29
N ALA A 98 12.70 -9.55 13.30
CA ALA A 98 13.96 -8.90 13.67
C ALA A 98 15.08 -9.94 13.84
N GLY A 99 16.27 -9.63 13.32
CA GLY A 99 17.36 -10.60 13.29
C GLY A 99 18.68 -10.00 12.83
N VAL A 100 19.75 -10.79 12.93
CA VAL A 100 21.07 -10.43 12.43
C VAL A 100 21.25 -11.10 11.06
N ASP A 101 21.54 -10.31 10.04
CA ASP A 101 21.77 -10.85 8.70
C ASP A 101 23.13 -11.56 8.58
N VAL A 102 23.40 -12.16 7.41
CA VAL A 102 24.65 -12.89 7.13
C VAL A 102 25.90 -12.00 7.20
N CYS A 103 25.73 -10.67 7.18
CA CYS A 103 26.80 -9.68 7.30
C CYS A 103 27.00 -9.21 8.75
N GLY A 104 26.21 -9.70 9.70
CA GLY A 104 26.29 -9.29 11.10
C GLY A 104 25.51 -8.01 11.43
N VAL A 105 24.64 -7.53 10.53
CA VAL A 105 23.84 -6.31 10.75
C VAL A 105 22.50 -6.69 11.39
N THR A 106 22.18 -6.04 12.51
CA THR A 106 20.88 -6.16 13.16
C THR A 106 19.82 -5.40 12.36
N ASN A 107 18.82 -6.12 11.90
CA ASN A 107 17.65 -5.60 11.22
C ASN A 107 16.42 -5.67 12.15
N PRO A 108 15.56 -4.63 12.17
CA PRO A 108 14.27 -4.68 12.85
C PRO A 108 13.30 -5.63 12.11
N ASP A 109 12.10 -5.83 12.66
CA ASP A 109 11.02 -6.53 11.95
C ASP A 109 10.72 -5.85 10.60
N GLY A 110 10.26 -6.64 9.62
CA GLY A 110 9.96 -6.17 8.28
C GLY A 110 8.80 -5.17 8.25
N GLY A 111 7.75 -5.48 8.98
CA GLY A 111 6.53 -4.68 9.08
C GLY A 111 5.53 -4.89 7.94
N ASN A 112 5.62 -6.00 7.22
CA ASN A 112 4.76 -6.30 6.07
C ASN A 112 3.45 -6.97 6.49
N PHE A 113 2.33 -6.44 6.00
CA PHE A 113 1.02 -7.08 6.09
C PHE A 113 0.52 -7.43 4.69
N ASN A 114 0.52 -8.71 4.34
CA ASN A 114 -0.31 -9.29 3.31
C ASN A 114 -1.78 -8.92 3.52
N PHE A 115 -2.54 -8.88 2.43
CA PHE A 115 -3.96 -8.51 2.47
C PHE A 115 -4.78 -9.48 3.34
N TRP A 116 -4.51 -10.79 3.28
CA TRP A 116 -5.10 -11.76 4.22
C TRP A 116 -4.66 -11.49 5.67
N GLY A 117 -3.42 -11.06 5.89
CA GLY A 117 -2.87 -10.76 7.21
C GLY A 117 -3.62 -9.62 7.91
N LEU A 118 -4.08 -8.62 7.14
CA LEU A 118 -4.94 -7.56 7.65
C LEU A 118 -6.31 -8.06 8.12
N ILE A 119 -6.84 -9.12 7.51
CA ILE A 119 -8.10 -9.75 7.91
C ILE A 119 -7.89 -10.55 9.20
N GLU A 120 -6.85 -11.38 9.24
CA GLU A 120 -6.55 -12.21 10.42
C GLU A 120 -6.20 -11.39 11.67
N ASN A 121 -5.56 -10.23 11.48
CA ASN A 121 -5.22 -9.32 12.57
C ASN A 121 -6.33 -8.31 12.90
N GLY A 122 -7.52 -8.47 12.30
CA GLY A 122 -8.71 -7.69 12.65
C GLY A 122 -8.72 -6.23 12.17
N PHE A 123 -7.84 -5.86 11.22
CA PHE A 123 -7.93 -4.56 10.55
C PHE A 123 -9.08 -4.53 9.53
N LEU A 124 -9.29 -5.65 8.84
CA LEU A 124 -10.31 -5.81 7.82
C LEU A 124 -11.29 -6.94 8.17
N LYS A 125 -12.50 -6.88 7.64
CA LYS A 125 -13.45 -7.98 7.60
C LYS A 125 -13.09 -8.95 6.46
N GLN A 126 -13.70 -10.13 6.45
CA GLN A 126 -13.53 -11.13 5.39
C GLN A 126 -13.92 -10.64 3.98
N ASP A 127 -14.70 -9.56 3.87
CA ASP A 127 -15.05 -8.91 2.60
C ASP A 127 -14.00 -7.86 2.15
N GLY A 128 -12.89 -7.72 2.88
CA GLY A 128 -11.81 -6.78 2.59
C GLY A 128 -12.10 -5.33 2.99
N THR A 129 -13.25 -5.05 3.62
CA THR A 129 -13.59 -3.70 4.10
C THR A 129 -13.15 -3.49 5.56
N PRO A 130 -12.90 -2.24 6.01
CA PRO A 130 -12.43 -1.97 7.36
C PRO A 130 -13.33 -2.57 8.46
N ALA A 131 -12.70 -3.15 9.49
CA ALA A 131 -13.41 -3.70 10.65
C ALA A 131 -13.96 -2.60 11.57
N ALA A 132 -14.94 -2.96 12.41
CA ALA A 132 -15.52 -2.03 13.38
C ALA A 132 -14.45 -1.52 14.36
N GLY A 133 -14.42 -0.21 14.61
CA GLY A 133 -13.43 0.43 15.48
C GLY A 133 -12.08 0.69 14.81
N ILE A 134 -11.85 0.22 13.58
CA ILE A 134 -10.66 0.53 12.79
C ILE A 134 -10.89 1.84 12.02
N SER A 135 -10.09 2.85 12.34
CA SER A 135 -10.11 4.10 11.60
C SER A 135 -9.49 3.86 10.22
N HIS A 136 -10.02 4.52 9.18
CA HIS A 136 -9.54 4.29 7.82
C HIS A 136 -9.61 5.57 6.99
N ARG A 137 -8.87 5.56 5.88
CA ARG A 137 -8.86 6.61 4.87
C ARG A 137 -8.65 5.97 3.50
N TYR A 138 -9.14 6.64 2.46
CA TYR A 138 -8.71 6.37 1.09
C TYR A 138 -8.11 7.65 0.51
N ASP A 139 -6.84 7.61 0.13
CA ASP A 139 -6.22 8.72 -0.61
C ASP A 139 -6.60 8.61 -2.09
N ALA A 140 -7.46 9.53 -2.54
CA ALA A 140 -7.93 9.57 -3.93
C ALA A 140 -6.85 9.95 -4.93
N CYS A 141 -5.75 10.59 -4.50
CA CYS A 141 -4.66 10.92 -5.41
C CYS A 141 -3.87 9.65 -5.78
N SER A 142 -3.33 8.99 -4.75
CA SER A 142 -2.55 7.76 -4.90
C SER A 142 -3.36 6.51 -5.16
N GLN A 143 -4.69 6.58 -4.97
CA GLN A 143 -5.57 5.41 -4.93
C GLN A 143 -5.08 4.41 -3.86
N THR A 144 -4.82 4.88 -2.65
CA THR A 144 -4.26 4.04 -1.58
C THR A 144 -5.11 4.09 -0.30
N PRO A 145 -5.62 2.96 0.21
CA PRO A 145 -6.26 2.86 1.50
C PRO A 145 -5.27 2.79 2.67
N TYR A 146 -5.60 3.45 3.78
CA TYR A 146 -4.97 3.26 5.08
C TYR A 146 -5.96 2.73 6.10
N VAL A 147 -5.49 1.88 7.01
CA VAL A 147 -6.22 1.44 8.21
C VAL A 147 -5.38 1.73 9.46
N TYR A 148 -6.04 2.05 10.56
CA TYR A 148 -5.39 2.43 11.82
C TYR A 148 -6.14 1.87 13.03
N ASN A 149 -5.40 1.15 13.88
CA ASN A 149 -5.88 0.67 15.16
C ASN A 149 -5.37 1.61 16.28
N ALA A 150 -6.28 2.37 16.89
CA ALA A 150 -5.95 3.36 17.91
C ALA A 150 -5.47 2.77 19.24
N THR A 151 -5.73 1.49 19.51
CA THR A 151 -5.28 0.80 20.72
C THR A 151 -3.84 0.35 20.59
N SER A 152 -3.47 -0.23 19.44
CA SER A 152 -2.09 -0.66 19.17
C SER A 152 -1.22 0.46 18.59
N GLU A 153 -1.80 1.58 18.16
CA GLU A 153 -1.10 2.65 17.44
C GLU A 153 -0.43 2.17 16.13
N ILE A 154 -0.97 1.12 15.51
CA ILE A 154 -0.48 0.59 14.23
C ILE A 154 -1.34 1.15 13.10
N MET A 155 -0.69 1.82 12.14
CA MET A 155 -1.26 2.20 10.86
C MET A 155 -0.68 1.31 9.77
N VAL A 156 -1.51 0.87 8.81
CA VAL A 156 -1.05 0.14 7.63
C VAL A 156 -1.48 0.89 6.37
N SER A 157 -0.53 1.09 5.46
CA SER A 157 -0.75 1.57 4.09
C SER A 157 -0.61 0.40 3.13
N PHE A 158 -1.67 0.10 2.37
CA PHE A 158 -1.80 -1.14 1.60
C PHE A 158 -2.64 -0.90 0.34
N ASP A 159 -2.89 -1.93 -0.45
CA ASP A 159 -3.87 -1.92 -1.53
C ASP A 159 -5.11 -2.76 -1.16
N ASN A 160 -6.29 -2.32 -1.57
CA ASN A 160 -7.54 -3.06 -1.43
C ASN A 160 -8.22 -3.29 -2.79
N ALA A 161 -9.42 -3.88 -2.77
CA ALA A 161 -10.20 -4.10 -3.99
C ALA A 161 -10.45 -2.80 -4.77
N GLN A 162 -10.70 -1.67 -4.10
CA GLN A 162 -10.95 -0.39 -4.78
C GLN A 162 -9.70 0.12 -5.52
N SER A 163 -8.53 0.07 -4.90
CA SER A 163 -7.28 0.50 -5.53
C SER A 163 -6.83 -0.46 -6.65
N PHE A 164 -7.05 -1.77 -6.49
CA PHE A 164 -6.85 -2.76 -7.54
C PHE A 164 -7.77 -2.52 -8.75
N ALA A 165 -9.03 -2.13 -8.53
CA ALA A 165 -9.93 -1.74 -9.61
C ALA A 165 -9.46 -0.47 -10.34
N ALA A 166 -8.96 0.53 -9.60
CA ALA A 166 -8.40 1.74 -10.20
C ALA A 166 -7.17 1.42 -11.07
N LYS A 167 -6.27 0.55 -10.59
CA LYS A 167 -5.10 0.08 -11.34
C LYS A 167 -5.50 -0.77 -12.55
N GLY A 168 -6.51 -1.63 -12.43
CA GLY A 168 -7.06 -2.39 -13.56
C GLY A 168 -7.65 -1.47 -14.63
N SER A 169 -8.38 -0.43 -14.22
CA SER A 169 -8.91 0.58 -15.13
C SER A 169 -7.79 1.33 -15.85
N PHE A 170 -6.71 1.66 -15.15
CA PHE A 170 -5.52 2.30 -15.73
C PHE A 170 -4.78 1.41 -16.74
N ILE A 171 -4.59 0.12 -16.42
CA ILE A 171 -4.03 -0.88 -17.35
C ILE A 171 -4.82 -0.88 -18.65
N ARG A 172 -6.15 -0.94 -18.55
CA ARG A 172 -7.05 -0.96 -19.69
C ARG A 172 -7.03 0.34 -20.49
N SER A 173 -7.13 1.50 -19.83
CA SER A 173 -7.20 2.79 -20.51
C SER A 173 -5.89 3.16 -21.21
N THR A 174 -4.75 2.70 -20.67
CA THR A 174 -3.42 2.99 -21.20
C THR A 174 -2.96 1.93 -22.22
N GLY A 175 -3.64 0.78 -22.31
CA GLY A 175 -3.24 -0.30 -23.21
C GLY A 175 -1.98 -1.04 -22.73
N LEU A 176 -1.80 -1.14 -21.41
CA LEU A 176 -0.75 -1.97 -20.83
C LEU A 176 -1.02 -3.46 -21.10
N LYS A 177 0.02 -4.28 -21.13
CA LYS A 177 -0.09 -5.73 -21.37
C LYS A 177 -0.90 -6.45 -20.29
N GLY A 178 -0.83 -5.97 -19.05
CA GLY A 178 -1.53 -6.56 -17.92
C GLY A 178 -0.90 -6.16 -16.58
N PHE A 179 -1.00 -7.03 -15.58
CA PHE A 179 -0.43 -6.84 -14.26
C PHE A 179 0.36 -8.07 -13.77
N ALA A 180 1.21 -7.86 -12.78
CA ALA A 180 1.88 -8.89 -11.99
C ALA A 180 1.61 -8.63 -10.50
N LEU A 181 1.01 -9.60 -9.82
CA LEU A 181 0.67 -9.50 -8.39
C LEU A 181 1.85 -10.03 -7.54
N TRP A 182 2.33 -9.22 -6.61
CA TRP A 182 3.33 -9.62 -5.62
C TRP A 182 2.78 -9.56 -4.19
N GLU A 183 2.75 -10.64 -3.41
CA GLU A 183 2.78 -12.02 -3.87
C GLU A 183 1.36 -12.57 -4.01
N ALA A 184 1.19 -13.55 -4.89
CA ALA A 184 -0.13 -14.14 -5.14
C ALA A 184 -0.74 -14.76 -3.86
N GLY A 185 0.10 -15.30 -2.96
CA GLY A 185 -0.32 -15.84 -1.68
C GLY A 185 -0.79 -14.78 -0.68
N GLY A 186 -0.56 -13.49 -0.95
CA GLY A 186 -0.97 -12.38 -0.09
C GLY A 186 -2.46 -12.02 -0.20
N ASP A 187 -3.14 -12.45 -1.27
CA ASP A 187 -4.57 -12.19 -1.49
C ASP A 187 -5.46 -13.07 -0.59
N TYR A 188 -6.67 -12.61 -0.29
CA TYR A 188 -7.65 -13.35 0.48
C TYR A 188 -8.85 -13.69 -0.40
N ASN A 189 -9.06 -14.97 -0.68
CA ASN A 189 -10.18 -15.47 -1.51
C ASN A 189 -10.33 -14.70 -2.85
N ASP A 190 -9.20 -14.43 -3.51
CA ASP A 190 -9.12 -13.72 -4.80
C ASP A 190 -9.76 -12.33 -4.80
N ILE A 191 -9.93 -11.65 -3.66
CA ILE A 191 -10.57 -10.33 -3.60
C ILE A 191 -9.82 -9.32 -4.48
N LEU A 192 -8.49 -9.26 -4.34
CA LEU A 192 -7.66 -8.35 -5.11
C LEU A 192 -7.60 -8.78 -6.58
N LEU A 193 -7.34 -10.07 -6.82
CA LEU A 193 -7.23 -10.66 -8.16
C LEU A 193 -8.51 -10.46 -8.98
N ASN A 194 -9.69 -10.75 -8.40
CA ASN A 194 -10.98 -10.56 -9.06
C ASN A 194 -11.23 -9.08 -9.39
N SER A 195 -10.88 -8.19 -8.47
CA SER A 195 -11.10 -6.75 -8.66
C SER A 195 -10.30 -6.20 -9.85
N ILE A 196 -9.00 -6.47 -9.90
CA ILE A 196 -8.15 -5.95 -10.98
C ILE A 196 -8.48 -6.57 -12.34
N ARG A 197 -8.79 -7.88 -12.39
CA ARG A 197 -9.21 -8.57 -13.62
C ARG A 197 -10.52 -8.00 -14.18
N SER A 198 -11.51 -7.83 -13.31
CA SER A 198 -12.81 -7.24 -13.67
C SER A 198 -12.66 -5.84 -14.27
N ALA A 199 -11.87 -4.98 -13.63
CA ALA A 199 -11.63 -3.61 -14.12
C ALA A 199 -10.78 -3.55 -15.40
N ALA A 200 -9.79 -4.44 -15.52
CA ALA A 200 -8.92 -4.53 -16.69
C ALA A 200 -9.60 -5.20 -17.90
N LYS A 201 -10.69 -5.95 -17.67
CA LYS A 201 -11.49 -6.70 -18.65
C LYS A 201 -10.79 -7.88 -19.32
N PHE A 202 -10.05 -8.69 -18.57
CA PHE A 202 -9.49 -9.96 -19.02
C PHE A 202 -9.27 -10.98 -17.90
#